data_AF-A0A1Y1WUJ7-F1
#
_entry.id   AF-A0A1Y1WUJ7-F1
#
_cell.length_a   1.000
_cell.length_b   1.000
_cell.length_c   1.000
_cell.angle_alpha   90.00
_cell.angle_beta   90.00
_cell.angle_gamma   90.00
#
_symmetry.space_group_name_H-M   'P 1'
#
loop_
_entity.id
_entity.type
_entity.pdbx_description
1 polymer ?
#
loop_
_entity_poly.entity_id
_entity_poly.type
_entity_poly.pdbx_seq_one_letter_code
_entity_poly.pdbx_strand_id
1 'polypeptide(L)'
;MNSLNTHHVNQFVDILRFSRLRRCQLLNDIGLIFEEEADKELLDTTYNKDEVEHIIKNIKDVMKNFIENEILNINHMNVLLLQQFCKQAEFWHLNLIANISELENRQLLNNIKQFEEEQFLKNKLINNKITGKLEPLINEGPVGILKKEIEDLTKENEQIKKDKENLNVKINELNTKNKTSENKIKELEEKLNNLKQEVKKIQSQKYEKETKKEEIVDTIDNAIEDKKNKKNNKNKNMNDSQIDIKIDNIIEKTALADIINSSKVNIDELMKFQNVQTQEKIKQLTQEVESLKKDLDSKLSQSSPVQNLKRMLVERNKQYKTLKAEILKYNPNYVFQN
;
A
#
# COMPACT_ATOMS: atom_id res chain seq x y z
N MET A 1 8.56 -23.70 1.45
CA MET A 1 9.20 -22.37 1.40
C MET A 1 9.08 -21.70 0.02
N ASN A 2 8.93 -22.43 -1.09
CA ASN A 2 8.92 -21.86 -2.46
C ASN A 2 7.75 -20.92 -2.82
N SER A 3 6.79 -20.71 -1.91
CA SER A 3 5.68 -19.77 -2.09
C SER A 3 5.83 -18.47 -1.28
N LEU A 4 6.89 -18.33 -0.47
CA LEU A 4 7.09 -17.17 0.37
C LEU A 4 7.90 -16.09 -0.36
N ASN A 5 7.51 -14.84 -0.13
CA ASN A 5 8.22 -13.67 -0.65
C ASN A 5 9.70 -13.72 -0.23
N THR A 6 10.61 -13.34 -1.13
CA THR A 6 12.06 -13.22 -0.89
C THR A 6 12.37 -12.46 0.39
N HIS A 7 11.62 -11.39 0.71
CA HIS A 7 11.79 -10.67 1.97
C HIS A 7 11.53 -11.58 3.20
N HIS A 8 10.42 -12.32 3.21
CA HIS A 8 10.11 -13.24 4.32
C HIS A 8 11.11 -14.40 4.40
N VAL A 9 11.57 -14.90 3.25
CA VAL A 9 12.63 -15.91 3.19
C VAL A 9 13.92 -15.39 3.82
N ASN A 10 14.33 -14.16 3.51
CA ASN A 10 15.51 -13.54 4.12
C ASN A 10 15.35 -13.36 5.64
N GLN A 11 14.18 -12.89 6.10
CA GLN A 11 13.89 -12.78 7.53
C GLN A 11 13.97 -14.13 8.24
N PHE A 12 13.45 -15.21 7.64
CA PHE A 12 13.60 -16.56 8.19
C PHE A 12 15.06 -17.03 8.20
N VAL A 13 15.86 -16.68 7.19
CA VAL A 13 17.30 -16.98 7.19
C VAL A 13 18.02 -16.26 8.33
N ASP A 14 17.66 -15.01 8.63
CA ASP A 14 18.26 -14.26 9.74
C ASP A 14 17.85 -14.83 11.10
N ILE A 15 16.60 -15.25 11.26
CA ILE A 15 16.15 -15.99 12.46
C ILE A 15 16.95 -17.29 12.61
N LEU A 16 17.12 -18.07 11.53
CA LEU A 16 17.90 -19.32 11.56
C LEU A 16 19.38 -19.06 11.87
N ARG A 17 19.98 -17.97 11.36
CA ARG A 17 21.34 -17.54 11.72
C ARG A 17 21.46 -17.27 13.21
N PHE A 18 20.51 -16.50 13.75
CA PHE A 18 20.46 -16.19 15.18
C PHE A 18 20.33 -17.47 16.01
N SER A 19 19.39 -18.35 15.69
CA SER A 19 19.20 -19.62 16.40
C SER A 19 20.44 -20.51 16.35
N ARG A 20 21.15 -20.55 15.21
CA ARG A 20 22.39 -21.31 15.08
C ARG A 20 23.51 -20.73 15.93
N LEU A 21 23.71 -19.41 15.91
CA LEU A 21 24.69 -18.74 16.76
C LEU A 21 24.40 -19.02 18.24
N ARG A 22 23.13 -18.88 18.63
CA ARG A 22 22.69 -19.15 20.01
C ARG A 22 22.99 -20.59 20.40
N ARG A 23 22.66 -21.58 19.55
CA ARG A 23 22.99 -23.00 19.79
C ARG A 23 24.50 -23.21 20.01
N CYS A 24 25.35 -22.57 19.21
CA CYS A 24 26.80 -22.66 19.40
C CYS A 24 27.26 -22.07 20.73
N GLN A 25 26.71 -20.92 21.13
CA GLN A 25 26.98 -20.32 22.44
C GLN A 25 26.57 -21.27 23.57
N LEU A 26 25.37 -21.85 23.50
CA LEU A 26 24.90 -22.77 24.53
C LEU A 26 25.74 -24.03 24.67
N LEU A 27 26.21 -24.59 23.56
CA LEU A 27 27.13 -25.72 23.61
C LEU A 27 28.47 -25.34 24.27
N ASN A 28 28.96 -24.13 24.03
CA ASN A 28 30.16 -23.63 24.70
C ASN A 28 29.92 -23.37 26.19
N ASP A 29 28.81 -22.74 26.55
CA ASP A 29 28.45 -22.45 27.94
C ASP A 29 28.29 -23.76 28.74
N ILE A 30 27.71 -24.79 28.12
CA ILE A 30 27.67 -26.15 28.68
C ILE A 30 29.08 -26.66 28.96
N GLY A 31 29.99 -26.55 28.00
CA GLY A 31 31.38 -26.96 28.18
C GLY A 31 32.06 -26.24 29.34
N LEU A 32 31.86 -24.93 29.44
CA LEU A 32 32.39 -24.11 30.53
C LEU A 32 31.83 -24.52 31.90
N ILE A 33 30.54 -24.85 31.99
CA ILE A 33 29.94 -25.34 33.25
C ILE A 33 30.60 -26.64 33.70
N PHE A 34 30.88 -27.56 32.77
CA PHE A 34 31.60 -28.79 33.11
C PHE A 34 33.03 -28.52 33.57
N GLU A 35 33.76 -27.60 32.91
CA GLU A 35 35.10 -27.20 33.33
C GLU A 35 35.08 -26.53 34.71
N GLU A 36 34.15 -25.60 34.95
CA GLU A 36 34.02 -24.90 36.23
C GLU A 36 33.63 -25.84 37.38
N GLU A 37 32.74 -26.80 37.14
CA GLU A 37 32.32 -27.73 38.18
C GLU A 37 33.36 -28.82 38.43
N ALA A 38 34.06 -29.26 37.39
CA ALA A 38 35.23 -30.12 37.53
C ALA A 38 36.33 -29.44 38.36
N ASP A 39 36.64 -28.16 38.11
CA ASP A 39 37.64 -27.41 38.87
C ASP A 39 37.24 -27.19 40.35
N LYS A 40 35.93 -27.09 40.65
CA LYS A 40 35.43 -26.94 42.03
C LYS A 40 35.42 -28.23 42.82
N GLU A 41 35.02 -29.33 42.18
CA GLU A 41 34.82 -30.61 42.86
C GLU A 41 36.07 -31.51 42.82
N LEU A 42 36.96 -31.34 41.82
CA LEU A 42 38.18 -32.13 41.66
C LEU A 42 39.41 -31.56 42.40
N LEU A 43 39.29 -31.34 43.72
CA LEU A 43 40.39 -30.81 44.57
C LEU A 43 41.42 -31.87 45.01
N ASP A 44 41.01 -33.13 45.16
CA ASP A 44 41.80 -34.20 45.74
C ASP A 44 42.36 -35.15 44.66
N THR A 45 43.51 -35.77 44.92
CA THR A 45 44.13 -36.73 43.99
C THR A 45 43.49 -38.11 44.00
N THR A 46 42.63 -38.40 44.98
CA THR A 46 42.02 -39.72 45.18
C THR A 46 40.57 -39.55 45.61
N TYR A 47 39.66 -40.27 44.95
CA TYR A 47 38.22 -40.22 45.22
C TYR A 47 37.67 -41.59 45.57
N ASN A 48 36.74 -41.62 46.52
CA ASN A 48 35.92 -42.79 46.80
C ASN A 48 34.71 -42.87 45.84
N LYS A 49 34.07 -44.03 45.74
CA LYS A 49 32.94 -44.24 44.82
C LYS A 49 31.76 -43.28 45.11
N ASP A 50 31.43 -43.08 46.38
CA ASP A 50 30.28 -42.28 46.81
C ASP A 50 30.53 -40.78 46.56
N GLU A 51 31.78 -40.32 46.68
CA GLU A 51 32.23 -38.97 46.32
C GLU A 51 32.11 -38.75 44.82
N VAL A 52 32.60 -39.68 43.99
CA VAL A 52 32.43 -39.58 42.52
C VAL A 52 30.94 -39.59 42.14
N GLU A 53 30.11 -40.40 42.81
CA GLU A 53 28.67 -40.44 42.56
C GLU A 53 27.98 -39.12 42.97
N HIS A 54 28.44 -38.48 44.05
CA HIS A 54 27.96 -37.17 44.47
C HIS A 54 28.33 -36.07 43.47
N ILE A 55 29.59 -36.03 43.03
CA ILE A 55 30.12 -35.09 42.02
C ILE A 55 29.30 -35.17 40.73
N ILE A 56 29.11 -36.38 40.20
CA ILE A 56 28.31 -36.60 38.98
C ILE A 56 26.86 -36.12 39.17
N LYS A 57 26.29 -36.33 40.36
CA LYS A 57 24.92 -35.90 40.66
C LYS A 57 24.80 -34.38 40.77
N ASN A 58 25.78 -33.72 41.39
CA ASN A 58 25.81 -32.26 41.48
C ASN A 58 25.93 -31.63 40.09
N ILE A 59 26.88 -32.08 39.28
CA ILE A 59 27.02 -31.63 37.89
C ILE A 59 25.72 -31.82 37.11
N LYS A 60 25.06 -32.97 37.27
CA LYS A 60 23.77 -33.25 36.62
C LYS A 60 22.69 -32.25 37.04
N ASP A 61 22.59 -31.92 38.33
CA ASP A 61 21.57 -31.00 38.84
C ASP A 61 21.84 -29.55 38.40
N VAL A 62 23.10 -29.10 38.44
CA VAL A 62 23.54 -27.79 37.92
C VAL A 62 23.22 -27.67 36.42
N MET A 63 23.58 -28.68 35.65
CA MET A 63 23.37 -28.73 34.21
C MET A 63 21.87 -28.77 33.86
N LYS A 64 21.06 -29.52 34.61
CA LYS A 64 19.61 -29.54 34.44
C LYS A 64 19.01 -28.17 34.66
N ASN A 65 19.38 -27.48 35.74
CA ASN A 65 18.89 -26.13 36.03
C ASN A 65 19.32 -25.12 34.95
N PHE A 66 20.56 -25.22 34.47
CA PHE A 66 21.05 -24.39 33.37
C PHE A 66 20.23 -24.59 32.09
N ILE A 67 20.04 -25.85 31.66
CA ILE A 67 19.27 -26.18 30.46
C ILE A 67 17.82 -25.74 30.61
N GLU A 68 17.17 -25.97 31.75
CA GLU A 68 15.78 -25.57 31.97
C GLU A 68 15.61 -24.05 31.85
N ASN A 69 16.49 -23.28 32.47
CA ASN A 69 16.48 -21.82 32.37
C ASN A 69 16.72 -21.34 30.95
N GLU A 70 17.64 -21.98 30.21
CA GLU A 70 17.90 -21.59 28.84
C GLU A 70 16.76 -21.96 27.89
N ILE A 71 16.16 -23.14 28.03
CA ILE A 71 14.97 -23.52 27.25
C ILE A 71 13.85 -22.52 27.50
N LEU A 72 13.65 -22.11 28.76
CA LEU A 72 12.67 -21.08 29.11
C LEU A 72 12.99 -19.75 28.40
N ASN A 73 14.25 -19.34 28.41
CA ASN A 73 14.71 -18.14 27.72
C ASN A 73 14.49 -18.22 26.20
N ILE A 74 14.76 -19.37 25.57
CA ILE A 74 14.45 -19.60 24.14
C ILE A 74 12.96 -19.45 23.86
N ASN A 75 12.11 -19.99 24.73
CA ASN A 75 10.67 -19.83 24.59
C ASN A 75 10.25 -18.37 24.69
N HIS A 76 10.80 -17.60 25.64
CA HIS A 76 10.55 -16.17 25.75
C HIS A 76 11.01 -15.40 24.50
N MET A 77 12.19 -15.72 23.95
CA MET A 77 12.69 -15.13 22.71
C MET A 77 11.76 -15.44 21.52
N ASN A 78 11.27 -16.68 21.41
CA ASN A 78 10.34 -17.07 20.35
C ASN A 78 8.99 -16.35 20.48
N VAL A 79 8.45 -16.24 21.69
CA VAL A 79 7.21 -15.48 21.95
C VAL A 79 7.39 -14.00 21.62
N LEU A 80 8.54 -13.41 21.97
CA LEU A 80 8.85 -12.02 21.63
C LEU A 80 8.92 -11.82 20.12
N LEU A 81 9.56 -12.73 19.39
CA LEU A 81 9.61 -12.70 17.92
C LEU A 81 8.20 -12.78 17.32
N LEU A 82 7.37 -13.71 17.79
CA LEU A 82 5.97 -13.80 17.35
C LEU A 82 5.19 -12.53 17.66
N GLN A 83 5.40 -11.93 18.84
CA GLN A 83 4.77 -10.65 19.20
C GLN A 83 5.17 -9.54 18.22
N GLN A 84 6.42 -9.49 17.75
CA GLN A 84 6.85 -8.52 16.74
C GLN A 84 6.14 -8.72 15.41
N PHE A 85 6.00 -9.97 14.94
CA PHE A 85 5.24 -10.26 13.73
C PHE A 85 3.74 -9.94 13.88
N CYS A 86 3.14 -10.25 15.04
CA CYS A 86 1.75 -9.91 15.31
C CYS A 86 1.52 -8.40 15.34
N LYS A 87 2.44 -7.60 15.91
CA LYS A 87 2.37 -6.13 15.87
C LYS A 87 2.41 -5.59 14.43
N GLN A 88 3.25 -6.17 13.57
CA GLN A 88 3.27 -5.80 12.15
C GLN A 88 1.94 -6.17 11.49
N ALA A 89 1.42 -7.37 11.72
CA ALA A 89 0.14 -7.80 11.16
C ALA A 89 -1.04 -6.94 11.66
N GLU A 90 -1.05 -6.55 12.93
CA GLU A 90 -2.06 -5.67 13.53
C GLU A 90 -2.07 -4.28 12.88
N PHE A 91 -0.90 -3.74 12.55
CA PHE A 91 -0.79 -2.48 11.79
C PHE A 91 -1.47 -2.57 10.41
N TRP A 92 -1.49 -3.77 9.81
CA TRP A 92 -2.20 -4.05 8.56
C TRP A 92 -3.63 -4.61 8.77
N HIS A 93 -4.13 -4.61 10.01
CA HIS A 93 -5.43 -5.17 10.39
C HIS A 93 -5.62 -6.65 9.99
N LEU A 94 -4.54 -7.43 10.02
CA LEU A 94 -4.54 -8.85 9.70
C LEU A 94 -4.64 -9.71 10.96
N ASN A 95 -5.58 -10.65 10.95
CA ASN A 95 -5.68 -11.69 11.97
C ASN A 95 -4.81 -12.89 11.57
N LEU A 96 -3.69 -13.09 12.26
CA LEU A 96 -2.84 -14.26 12.06
C LEU A 96 -3.38 -15.44 12.86
N ILE A 97 -3.59 -16.58 12.19
CA ILE A 97 -3.94 -17.84 12.83
C ILE A 97 -2.76 -18.79 12.61
N ALA A 98 -2.16 -19.26 13.70
CA ALA A 98 -1.12 -20.27 13.67
C ALA A 98 -1.73 -21.63 14.02
N ASN A 99 -1.51 -22.63 13.17
CA ASN A 99 -1.91 -24.00 13.48
C ASN A 99 -0.84 -24.67 14.34
N ILE A 100 -1.08 -24.72 15.65
CA ILE A 100 -0.13 -25.32 16.63
C ILE A 100 0.09 -26.81 16.33
N SER A 101 -0.93 -27.50 15.80
CA SER A 101 -0.86 -28.94 15.49
C SER A 101 0.16 -29.28 14.40
N GLU A 102 0.56 -28.32 13.57
CA GLU A 102 1.55 -28.53 12.51
C GLU A 102 3.01 -28.37 13.00
N LEU A 103 3.24 -27.80 14.19
CA LEU A 103 4.59 -27.58 14.73
C LEU A 103 5.34 -28.88 15.05
N GLU A 104 4.63 -29.95 15.38
CA GLU A 104 5.19 -31.27 15.66
C GLU A 104 5.33 -32.14 14.40
N ASN A 105 4.89 -31.63 13.23
CA ASN A 105 4.94 -32.39 12.00
C ASN A 105 6.40 -32.59 11.56
N ARG A 106 6.90 -33.82 11.75
CA ARG A 106 8.27 -34.22 11.41
C ARG A 106 8.63 -33.96 9.95
N GLN A 107 7.67 -34.04 9.02
CA GLN A 107 7.93 -33.76 7.61
C GLN A 107 8.20 -32.28 7.37
N LEU A 108 7.41 -31.38 7.99
CA LEU A 108 7.63 -29.93 7.91
C LEU A 108 8.95 -29.53 8.58
N LEU A 109 9.27 -30.13 9.72
CA LEU A 109 10.56 -29.92 10.40
C LEU A 109 11.74 -30.39 9.54
N ASN A 110 11.63 -31.53 8.87
CA ASN A 110 12.66 -32.02 7.95
C ASN A 110 12.83 -31.09 6.75
N ASN A 111 11.75 -30.53 6.21
CA ASN A 111 11.83 -29.55 5.12
C ASN A 111 12.55 -28.26 5.57
N ILE A 112 12.31 -27.80 6.80
CA ILE A 112 13.03 -26.65 7.38
C ILE A 112 14.51 -26.98 7.56
N LYS A 113 14.82 -28.20 8.03
CA LYS A 113 16.21 -28.66 8.18
C LYS A 113 16.94 -28.70 6.83
N GLN A 114 16.33 -29.28 5.80
CA GLN A 114 16.91 -29.30 4.45
C GLN A 114 17.10 -27.87 3.91
N PHE A 115 16.11 -27.01 4.11
CA PHE A 115 16.21 -25.60 3.74
C PHE A 115 17.36 -24.88 4.48
N GLU A 116 17.51 -25.10 5.79
CA GLU A 116 18.63 -24.58 6.57
C GLU A 116 19.96 -25.03 5.94
N GLU A 117 20.14 -26.34 5.73
CA GLU A 117 21.34 -26.92 5.14
C GLU A 117 21.65 -26.30 3.76
N GLU A 118 20.66 -26.20 2.87
CA GLU A 118 20.82 -25.61 1.54
C GLU A 118 21.23 -24.13 1.58
N GLN A 119 20.62 -23.31 2.43
CA GLN A 119 20.92 -21.87 2.52
C GLN A 119 22.31 -21.62 3.11
N PHE A 120 22.74 -22.45 4.06
CA PHE A 120 24.07 -22.30 4.68
C PHE A 120 25.19 -22.94 3.86
N LEU A 121 24.92 -24.00 3.10
CA LEU A 121 25.86 -24.56 2.12
C LEU A 121 26.11 -23.57 0.97
N LYS A 122 25.05 -22.93 0.46
CA LYS A 122 25.17 -21.86 -0.55
C LYS A 122 25.98 -20.67 -0.03
N ASN A 123 25.76 -20.24 1.22
CA ASN A 123 26.54 -19.15 1.82
C ASN A 123 28.04 -19.47 2.01
N LYS A 124 28.42 -20.73 2.27
CA LYS A 124 29.84 -21.13 2.28
C LYS A 124 30.51 -20.99 0.91
N LEU A 125 29.78 -21.23 -0.18
CA LEU A 125 30.28 -21.06 -1.55
C LEU A 125 30.34 -19.59 -1.98
N ILE A 126 29.44 -18.75 -1.47
CA ILE A 126 29.37 -17.31 -1.76
C ILE A 126 30.47 -16.52 -1.02
N ASN A 127 30.84 -16.93 0.20
CA ASN A 127 31.91 -16.28 0.97
C ASN A 127 33.31 -16.34 0.31
N ASN A 128 33.53 -17.23 -0.66
CA ASN A 128 34.77 -17.27 -1.44
C ASN A 128 34.77 -16.37 -2.69
N LYS A 129 33.67 -15.66 -3.01
CA LYS A 129 33.54 -14.91 -4.27
C LYS A 129 33.16 -13.43 -4.16
N ILE A 130 33.00 -12.85 -2.97
CA ILE A 130 32.57 -11.45 -2.84
C ILE A 130 33.52 -10.66 -1.92
N THR A 131 34.68 -10.27 -2.48
CA THR A 131 35.39 -9.04 -2.11
C THR A 131 35.02 -7.89 -3.07
N GLY A 132 33.83 -7.96 -3.68
CA GLY A 132 33.26 -6.84 -4.41
C GLY A 132 32.84 -5.75 -3.43
N LYS A 133 33.37 -4.53 -3.62
CA LYS A 133 33.00 -3.31 -2.92
C LYS A 133 31.51 -3.27 -2.59
N LEU A 134 31.18 -3.03 -1.32
CA LEU A 134 29.85 -2.67 -0.87
C LEU A 134 29.39 -1.42 -1.63
N GLU A 135 28.42 -1.61 -2.52
CA GLU A 135 27.64 -0.50 -3.08
C GLU A 135 26.54 -0.12 -2.07
N PRO A 136 26.27 1.18 -1.87
CA PRO A 136 25.26 1.61 -0.93
C PRO A 136 23.86 1.19 -1.41
N LEU A 137 23.09 0.54 -0.53
CA LEU A 137 21.67 0.23 -0.73
C LEU A 137 20.84 1.53 -0.82
N ILE A 138 20.68 2.06 -2.03
CA ILE A 138 19.86 3.26 -2.29
C ILE A 138 18.40 2.89 -2.62
N ASN A 139 18.07 1.60 -2.79
CA ASN A 139 16.78 1.20 -3.39
C ASN A 139 15.74 0.56 -2.44
N GLU A 140 16.02 0.41 -1.14
CA GLU A 140 15.06 -0.15 -0.17
C GLU A 140 14.72 0.83 0.96
N GLY A 141 14.42 2.07 0.59
CA GLY A 141 13.87 3.08 1.50
C GLY A 141 12.55 3.67 0.98
N PRO A 142 11.91 4.58 1.73
CA PRO A 142 10.70 5.29 1.29
C PRO A 142 10.87 5.95 -0.09
N VAL A 143 12.09 6.39 -0.40
CA VAL A 143 12.47 6.99 -1.69
C VAL A 143 12.51 5.96 -2.83
N GLY A 144 12.88 4.70 -2.53
CA GLY A 144 12.86 3.61 -3.51
C GLY A 144 11.43 3.17 -3.85
N ILE A 145 10.56 3.12 -2.82
CA ILE A 145 9.12 2.87 -2.99
C ILE A 145 8.49 3.99 -3.83
N LEU A 146 8.80 5.25 -3.50
CA LEU A 146 8.33 6.40 -4.28
C LEU A 146 8.85 6.39 -5.72
N LYS A 147 10.11 6.03 -5.96
CA LYS A 147 10.63 5.91 -7.33
C LYS A 147 9.95 4.80 -8.12
N LYS A 148 9.67 3.66 -7.49
CA LYS A 148 8.94 2.56 -8.10
C LYS A 148 7.49 2.96 -8.40
N GLU A 149 6.84 3.65 -7.46
CA GLU A 149 5.50 4.19 -7.65
C GLU A 149 5.46 5.24 -8.77
N ILE A 150 6.45 6.13 -8.84
CA ILE A 150 6.60 7.07 -9.94
C ILE A 150 6.78 6.32 -11.26
N GLU A 151 7.59 5.26 -11.29
CA GLU A 151 7.81 4.46 -12.50
C GLU A 151 6.52 3.74 -12.94
N ASP A 152 5.77 3.14 -12.01
CA ASP A 152 4.52 2.46 -12.29
C ASP A 152 3.42 3.44 -12.72
N LEU A 153 3.32 4.61 -12.07
CA LEU A 153 2.43 5.71 -12.49
C LEU A 153 2.82 6.30 -13.85
N THR A 154 4.11 6.36 -14.19
CA THR A 154 4.53 6.81 -15.53
C THR A 154 4.14 5.81 -16.61
N LYS A 155 4.25 4.51 -16.35
CA LYS A 155 3.78 3.45 -17.26
C LYS A 155 2.27 3.48 -17.44
N GLU A 156 1.51 3.67 -16.36
CA GLU A 156 0.06 3.81 -16.44
C GLU A 156 -0.34 5.05 -17.25
N ASN A 157 0.31 6.19 -17.02
CA ASN A 157 0.08 7.41 -17.80
C ASN A 157 0.40 7.23 -19.30
N GLU A 158 1.47 6.50 -19.64
CA GLU A 158 1.78 6.16 -21.02
C GLU A 158 0.72 5.25 -21.64
N GLN A 159 0.21 4.28 -20.89
CA GLN A 159 -0.85 3.38 -21.35
C GLN A 159 -2.17 4.14 -21.57
N ILE A 160 -2.57 4.98 -20.62
CA ILE A 160 -3.74 5.86 -20.75
C ILE A 160 -3.60 6.80 -21.95
N LYS A 161 -2.38 7.32 -22.21
CA LYS A 161 -2.13 8.16 -23.38
C LYS A 161 -2.31 7.40 -24.69
N LYS A 162 -1.79 6.17 -24.79
CA LYS A 162 -2.02 5.29 -25.94
C LYS A 162 -3.49 4.96 -26.13
N ASP A 163 -4.21 4.67 -25.05
CA ASP A 163 -5.64 4.38 -25.10
C ASP A 163 -6.45 5.60 -25.53
N LYS A 164 -6.07 6.79 -25.08
CA LYS A 164 -6.64 8.07 -25.54
C LYS A 164 -6.38 8.31 -27.01
N GLU A 165 -5.17 8.04 -27.50
CA GLU A 165 -4.85 8.13 -28.94
C GLU A 165 -5.69 7.15 -29.76
N ASN A 166 -5.81 5.90 -29.31
CA ASN A 166 -6.65 4.88 -29.96
C ASN A 166 -8.15 5.28 -29.99
N LEU A 167 -8.66 5.80 -28.87
CA LEU A 167 -10.03 6.30 -28.79
C LEU A 167 -10.25 7.50 -29.72
N ASN A 168 -9.29 8.42 -29.81
CA ASN A 168 -9.37 9.57 -30.71
C ASN A 168 -9.40 9.13 -32.18
N VAL A 169 -8.58 8.13 -32.57
CA VAL A 169 -8.64 7.54 -33.91
C VAL A 169 -10.04 6.96 -34.18
N LYS A 170 -10.58 6.20 -33.22
CA LYS A 170 -11.91 5.60 -33.36
C LYS A 170 -13.04 6.64 -33.43
N ILE A 171 -12.94 7.73 -32.66
CA ILE A 171 -13.87 8.86 -32.73
C ILE A 171 -13.80 9.55 -34.11
N ASN A 172 -12.59 9.74 -34.64
CA ASN A 172 -12.41 10.34 -35.96
C ASN A 172 -12.99 9.44 -37.07
N GLU A 173 -12.79 8.12 -37.00
CA GLU A 173 -13.41 7.17 -37.92
C GLU A 173 -14.95 7.18 -37.84
N LEU A 174 -15.51 7.26 -36.63
CA LEU A 174 -16.97 7.38 -36.46
C LEU A 174 -17.48 8.71 -37.01
N ASN A 175 -16.74 9.81 -36.83
CA ASN A 175 -17.11 11.11 -37.37
C ASN A 175 -17.08 11.14 -38.90
N THR A 176 -16.12 10.47 -39.56
CA THR A 176 -16.13 10.37 -41.04
C THR A 176 -17.29 9.49 -41.53
N LYS A 177 -17.59 8.38 -40.84
CA LYS A 177 -18.76 7.55 -41.13
C LYS A 177 -20.09 8.28 -40.93
N ASN A 178 -20.20 9.12 -39.90
CA ASN A 178 -21.37 9.96 -39.67
C ASN A 178 -21.52 11.01 -40.77
N LYS A 179 -20.44 11.72 -41.15
CA LYS A 179 -20.48 12.68 -42.26
C LYS A 179 -20.89 12.03 -43.59
N THR A 180 -20.39 10.85 -43.90
CA THR A 180 -20.79 10.12 -45.12
C THR A 180 -22.24 9.66 -45.08
N SER A 181 -22.73 9.24 -43.91
CA SER A 181 -24.15 8.90 -43.72
C SER A 181 -25.04 10.13 -43.82
N GLU A 182 -24.64 11.27 -43.24
CA GLU A 182 -25.34 12.55 -43.37
C GLU A 182 -25.40 13.01 -44.83
N ASN A 183 -24.31 12.89 -45.59
CA ASN A 183 -24.31 13.23 -47.01
C ASN A 183 -25.26 12.32 -47.81
N LYS A 184 -25.29 11.01 -47.51
CA LYS A 184 -26.25 10.08 -48.13
C LYS A 184 -27.70 10.43 -47.77
N ILE A 185 -27.96 10.85 -46.52
CA ILE A 185 -29.28 11.29 -46.09
C ILE A 185 -29.70 12.53 -46.88
N LYS A 186 -28.82 13.53 -47.04
CA LYS A 186 -29.10 14.72 -47.85
C LYS A 186 -29.39 14.39 -49.32
N GLU A 187 -28.59 13.50 -49.94
CA GLU A 187 -28.84 13.05 -51.30
C GLU A 187 -30.19 12.33 -51.43
N LEU A 188 -30.58 11.53 -50.45
CA LEU A 188 -31.88 10.86 -50.41
C LEU A 188 -33.01 11.87 -50.22
N GLU A 189 -32.85 12.88 -49.36
CA GLU A 189 -33.82 13.96 -49.17
C GLU A 189 -34.02 14.79 -50.44
N GLU A 190 -32.95 15.12 -51.17
CA GLU A 190 -33.03 15.80 -52.47
C GLU A 190 -33.78 14.96 -53.51
N LYS A 191 -33.46 13.65 -53.61
CA LYS A 191 -34.17 12.72 -54.49
C LYS A 191 -35.65 12.64 -54.13
N LEU A 192 -35.97 12.57 -52.83
CA LEU A 192 -37.34 12.50 -52.34
C LEU A 192 -38.10 13.81 -52.62
N ASN A 193 -37.43 14.95 -52.54
CA ASN A 193 -38.01 16.24 -52.88
C ASN A 193 -38.27 16.37 -54.39
N ASN A 194 -37.34 15.90 -55.23
CA ASN A 194 -37.52 15.84 -56.68
C ASN A 194 -38.68 14.91 -57.07
N LEU A 195 -38.76 13.72 -56.47
CA LEU A 195 -39.89 12.79 -56.64
C LEU A 195 -41.22 13.42 -56.16
N LYS A 196 -41.23 14.14 -55.03
CA LYS A 196 -42.41 14.89 -54.58
C LYS A 196 -42.83 15.97 -55.56
N GLN A 197 -41.88 16.67 -56.19
CA GLN A 197 -42.16 17.66 -57.23
C GLN A 197 -42.69 17.01 -58.51
N GLU A 198 -42.16 15.86 -58.93
CA GLU A 198 -42.70 15.09 -60.05
C GLU A 198 -44.11 14.57 -59.77
N VAL A 199 -44.36 14.04 -58.58
CA VAL A 199 -45.71 13.63 -58.16
C VAL A 199 -46.68 14.80 -58.17
N LYS A 200 -46.25 15.99 -57.71
CA LYS A 200 -47.07 17.22 -57.84
C LYS A 200 -47.33 17.59 -59.30
N LYS A 201 -46.34 17.48 -60.19
CA LYS A 201 -46.51 17.74 -61.63
C LYS A 201 -47.49 16.75 -62.28
N ILE A 202 -47.40 15.46 -61.94
CA ILE A 202 -48.31 14.41 -62.40
C ILE A 202 -49.73 14.65 -61.86
N GLN A 203 -49.87 15.09 -60.60
CA GLN A 203 -51.16 15.48 -60.03
C GLN A 203 -51.77 16.67 -60.78
N SER A 204 -51.00 17.72 -61.09
CA SER A 204 -51.50 18.84 -61.91
C SER A 204 -51.87 18.43 -63.35
N GLN A 205 -51.13 17.50 -63.96
CA GLN A 205 -51.49 16.94 -65.27
C GLN A 205 -52.73 16.03 -65.21
N LYS A 206 -53.01 15.43 -64.06
CA LYS A 206 -54.24 14.67 -63.81
C LYS A 206 -55.44 15.61 -63.69
N TYR A 207 -55.29 16.74 -62.99
CA TYR A 207 -56.31 17.79 -62.93
C TYR A 207 -56.62 18.40 -64.31
N GLU A 208 -55.62 18.61 -65.18
CA GLU A 208 -55.86 19.06 -66.57
C GLU A 208 -56.57 18.02 -67.47
N LYS A 209 -56.48 16.73 -67.14
CA LYS A 209 -57.23 15.66 -67.82
C LYS A 209 -58.63 15.44 -67.24
N GLU A 210 -58.85 15.80 -65.96
CA GLU A 210 -60.16 15.80 -65.31
C GLU A 210 -61.00 17.02 -65.73
N THR A 211 -60.41 18.22 -65.86
CA THR A 211 -61.14 19.41 -66.37
C THR A 211 -61.59 19.25 -67.82
N LYS A 212 -60.81 18.56 -68.67
CA LYS A 212 -61.23 18.21 -70.04
C LYS A 212 -62.28 17.09 -70.11
N LYS A 213 -62.50 16.35 -69.01
CA LYS A 213 -63.64 15.42 -68.86
C LYS A 213 -64.86 16.13 -68.28
N GLU A 214 -64.68 17.09 -67.37
CA GLU A 214 -65.77 17.90 -66.79
C GLU A 214 -66.40 18.86 -67.82
N GLU A 215 -65.63 19.46 -68.74
CA GLU A 215 -66.19 20.29 -69.82
C GLU A 215 -67.07 19.53 -70.83
N ILE A 216 -66.98 18.19 -70.89
CA ILE A 216 -67.85 17.34 -71.74
C ILE A 216 -69.11 16.91 -70.96
N VAL A 217 -69.08 16.94 -69.63
CA VAL A 217 -70.20 16.56 -68.76
C VAL A 217 -71.11 17.78 -68.46
N ASP A 218 -70.57 19.00 -68.45
CA ASP A 218 -71.32 20.25 -68.20
C ASP A 218 -72.29 20.67 -69.34
N THR A 219 -72.24 20.01 -70.51
CA THR A 219 -73.26 20.19 -71.57
C THR A 219 -74.51 19.31 -71.39
N ILE A 220 -74.51 18.34 -70.48
CA ILE A 220 -75.64 17.41 -70.28
C ILE A 220 -76.42 17.70 -68.98
N ASP A 221 -75.79 18.30 -67.96
CA ASP A 221 -76.41 18.49 -66.64
C ASP A 221 -76.86 19.94 -66.35
N ASN A 222 -77.36 20.65 -67.36
CA ASN A 222 -78.03 21.95 -67.20
C ASN A 222 -79.51 21.91 -67.63
N ALA A 223 -80.24 20.92 -67.11
CA ALA A 223 -81.67 21.04 -66.84
C ALA A 223 -81.93 20.59 -65.39
N ILE A 224 -82.51 21.49 -64.58
CA ILE A 224 -83.03 21.33 -63.22
C ILE A 224 -82.02 21.72 -62.12
N GLU A 225 -81.95 23.01 -61.77
CA GLU A 225 -82.75 23.72 -60.74
C GLU A 225 -82.07 23.63 -59.34
N ASP A 226 -81.30 24.61 -58.86
CA ASP A 226 -81.59 25.97 -58.38
C ASP A 226 -81.35 26.09 -56.84
N LYS A 227 -80.37 26.95 -56.50
CA LYS A 227 -80.29 27.89 -55.35
C LYS A 227 -79.80 27.51 -53.93
N LYS A 228 -78.67 28.20 -53.60
CA LYS A 228 -78.39 29.09 -52.43
C LYS A 228 -77.99 28.42 -51.10
N ASN A 229 -77.03 28.86 -50.28
CA ASN A 229 -76.16 30.04 -50.08
C ASN A 229 -74.91 29.55 -49.29
N LYS A 230 -73.63 29.87 -49.54
CA LYS A 230 -72.81 31.12 -49.46
C LYS A 230 -72.77 31.88 -48.10
N LYS A 231 -71.63 31.78 -47.38
CA LYS A 231 -70.68 32.87 -46.93
C LYS A 231 -69.94 32.47 -45.62
N ASN A 232 -68.61 32.32 -45.62
CA ASN A 232 -67.48 33.28 -45.53
C ASN A 232 -67.08 33.60 -44.06
N ASN A 233 -65.89 33.31 -43.49
CA ASN A 233 -64.46 33.48 -43.85
C ASN A 233 -63.85 34.83 -43.34
N LYS A 234 -62.84 34.74 -42.43
CA LYS A 234 -61.53 35.47 -42.35
C LYS A 234 -61.10 36.06 -40.99
N ASN A 235 -59.89 35.63 -40.55
CA ASN A 235 -58.68 36.31 -39.97
C ASN A 235 -58.84 37.37 -38.84
N LYS A 236 -57.97 37.50 -37.82
CA LYS A 236 -56.48 37.60 -37.83
C LYS A 236 -55.89 37.66 -36.37
N ASN A 237 -54.68 37.11 -36.18
CA ASN A 237 -53.54 37.51 -35.29
C ASN A 237 -53.44 37.28 -33.75
N MET A 238 -52.36 36.53 -33.39
CA MET A 238 -51.27 36.69 -32.38
C MET A 238 -51.44 36.61 -30.84
N ASN A 239 -50.64 35.67 -30.28
CA ASN A 239 -49.90 35.56 -29.01
C ASN A 239 -50.61 35.79 -27.65
N ASP A 240 -50.66 34.76 -26.80
CA ASP A 240 -49.79 34.63 -25.61
C ASP A 240 -50.03 33.32 -24.82
N SER A 241 -49.03 32.94 -24.02
CA SER A 241 -49.00 31.89 -22.98
C SER A 241 -48.27 30.59 -23.32
N GLN A 242 -46.94 30.67 -23.27
CA GLN A 242 -46.08 29.56 -22.84
C GLN A 242 -45.84 29.69 -21.32
N ILE A 243 -46.79 29.28 -20.48
CA ILE A 243 -46.54 29.07 -19.05
C ILE A 243 -47.37 27.88 -18.61
N ASP A 244 -46.88 26.65 -18.84
CA ASP A 244 -47.37 25.46 -18.14
C ASP A 244 -46.37 24.27 -18.13
N ILE A 245 -45.08 24.51 -18.35
CA ILE A 245 -44.04 23.44 -18.29
C ILE A 245 -42.88 23.82 -17.32
N LYS A 246 -43.01 24.92 -16.56
CA LYS A 246 -41.96 25.38 -15.64
C LYS A 246 -42.21 25.11 -14.16
N ILE A 247 -43.36 24.54 -13.79
CA ILE A 247 -43.71 24.30 -12.37
C ILE A 247 -43.23 22.91 -11.88
N ASP A 248 -43.13 21.90 -12.75
CA ASP A 248 -42.65 20.57 -12.33
C ASP A 248 -41.12 20.48 -12.17
N ASN A 249 -40.35 21.28 -12.91
CA ASN A 249 -38.88 21.29 -12.83
C ASN A 249 -38.29 22.08 -11.64
N ILE A 250 -39.11 22.78 -10.86
CA ILE A 250 -38.66 23.55 -9.68
C ILE A 250 -38.78 22.73 -8.39
N ILE A 251 -39.77 21.83 -8.31
CA ILE A 251 -40.05 21.02 -7.11
C ILE A 251 -39.00 19.91 -6.91
N GLU A 252 -38.48 19.30 -7.99
CA GLU A 252 -37.39 18.32 -7.90
C GLU A 252 -36.05 18.96 -7.52
N LYS A 253 -35.82 20.22 -7.91
CA LYS A 253 -34.55 20.92 -7.64
C LYS A 253 -34.42 21.34 -6.18
N THR A 254 -35.54 21.63 -5.50
CA THR A 254 -35.58 21.92 -4.06
C THR A 254 -35.44 20.65 -3.21
N ALA A 255 -36.08 19.54 -3.60
CA ALA A 255 -35.96 18.27 -2.87
C ALA A 255 -34.55 17.65 -2.96
N LEU A 256 -33.89 17.77 -4.12
CA LEU A 256 -32.50 17.34 -4.29
C LEU A 256 -31.51 18.23 -3.53
N ALA A 257 -31.77 19.54 -3.41
CA ALA A 257 -30.91 20.46 -2.65
C ALA A 257 -30.93 20.16 -1.14
N ASP A 258 -32.08 19.79 -0.59
CA ASP A 258 -32.22 19.44 0.84
C ASP A 258 -31.56 18.09 1.18
N ILE A 259 -31.60 17.12 0.25
CA ILE A 259 -30.89 15.84 0.39
C ILE A 259 -29.36 16.03 0.29
N ILE A 260 -28.88 16.92 -0.57
CA ILE A 260 -27.43 17.22 -0.72
C ILE A 260 -26.89 17.98 0.51
N ASN A 261 -27.67 18.88 1.10
CA ASN A 261 -27.25 19.64 2.28
C ASN A 261 -27.21 18.77 3.55
N SER A 262 -28.18 17.88 3.74
CA SER A 262 -28.19 16.93 4.87
C SER A 262 -27.05 15.89 4.79
N SER A 263 -26.69 15.44 3.58
CA SER A 263 -25.56 14.51 3.39
C SER A 263 -24.17 15.16 3.50
N LYS A 264 -24.02 16.44 3.13
CA LYS A 264 -22.78 17.21 3.37
C LYS A 264 -22.46 17.39 4.85
N VAL A 265 -23.47 17.68 5.68
CA VAL A 265 -23.29 17.86 7.14
C VAL A 265 -22.80 16.57 7.81
N ASN A 266 -23.26 15.41 7.34
CA ASN A 266 -22.88 14.10 7.89
C ASN A 266 -21.43 13.70 7.56
N ILE A 267 -20.93 14.08 6.38
CA ILE A 267 -19.53 13.83 5.96
C ILE A 267 -18.57 14.71 6.75
N ASP A 268 -18.90 15.98 6.98
CA ASP A 268 -18.06 16.90 7.75
C ASP A 268 -17.94 16.49 9.23
N GLU A 269 -19.02 15.98 9.83
CA GLU A 269 -18.99 15.44 11.21
C GLU A 269 -18.16 14.15 11.30
N LEU A 270 -18.28 13.25 10.31
CA LEU A 270 -17.47 12.03 10.24
C LEU A 270 -15.98 12.34 10.06
N MET A 271 -15.64 13.30 9.18
CA MET A 271 -14.28 13.78 8.96
C MET A 271 -13.71 14.45 10.22
N LYS A 272 -14.52 15.22 10.97
CA LYS A 272 -14.11 15.79 12.26
C LYS A 272 -13.84 14.71 13.29
N PHE A 273 -14.70 13.71 13.40
CA PHE A 273 -14.52 12.59 14.32
C PHE A 273 -13.24 11.79 14.01
N GLN A 274 -13.01 11.45 12.74
CA GLN A 274 -11.79 10.77 12.30
C GLN A 274 -10.53 11.63 12.55
N ASN A 275 -10.61 12.94 12.32
CA ASN A 275 -9.50 13.85 12.64
C ASN A 275 -9.20 13.89 14.14
N VAL A 276 -10.23 13.92 15.00
CA VAL A 276 -10.05 13.88 16.46
C VAL A 276 -9.39 12.57 16.90
N GLN A 277 -9.86 11.42 16.41
CA GLN A 277 -9.24 10.13 16.73
C GLN A 277 -7.79 10.03 16.22
N THR A 278 -7.52 10.58 15.03
CA THR A 278 -6.16 10.64 14.48
C THR A 278 -5.26 11.53 15.34
N GLN A 279 -5.77 12.69 15.79
CA GLN A 279 -5.04 13.60 16.68
C GLN A 279 -4.75 12.97 18.05
N GLU A 280 -5.71 12.25 18.63
CA GLU A 280 -5.49 11.51 19.88
C GLU A 280 -4.42 10.44 19.74
N LYS A 281 -4.46 9.68 18.63
CA LYS A 281 -3.46 8.64 18.34
C LYS A 281 -2.07 9.23 18.09
N ILE A 282 -1.98 10.35 17.37
CA ILE A 282 -0.72 11.09 17.20
C ILE A 282 -0.18 11.55 18.56
N LYS A 283 -1.04 12.06 19.44
CA LYS A 283 -0.63 12.52 20.78
C LYS A 283 -0.10 11.38 21.64
N GLN A 284 -0.77 10.21 21.63
CA GLN A 284 -0.32 9.01 22.34
C GLN A 284 1.05 8.53 21.82
N LEU A 285 1.19 8.41 20.49
CA LEU A 285 2.46 8.00 19.87
C LEU A 285 3.58 9.01 20.16
N THR A 286 3.27 10.30 20.20
CA THR A 286 4.25 11.35 20.54
C THR A 286 4.74 11.18 21.99
N GLN A 287 3.83 10.93 22.93
CA GLN A 287 4.18 10.68 24.33
C GLN A 287 4.99 9.39 24.52
N GLU A 288 4.66 8.33 23.78
CA GLU A 288 5.41 7.07 23.82
C GLU A 288 6.82 7.22 23.24
N VAL A 289 6.98 7.96 22.13
CA VAL A 289 8.30 8.27 21.58
C VAL A 289 9.14 9.09 22.56
N GLU A 290 8.52 10.04 23.26
CA GLU A 290 9.22 10.88 24.24
C GLU A 290 9.65 10.09 25.49
N SER A 291 8.81 9.17 25.98
CA SER A 291 9.18 8.28 27.09
C SER A 291 10.29 7.30 26.68
N LEU A 292 10.19 6.70 25.50
CA LEU A 292 11.21 5.79 24.98
C LEU A 292 12.55 6.50 24.74
N LYS A 293 12.55 7.74 24.26
CA LYS A 293 13.76 8.56 24.15
C LYS A 293 14.41 8.79 25.51
N LYS A 294 13.63 9.15 26.52
CA LYS A 294 14.12 9.35 27.88
C LYS A 294 14.72 8.07 28.49
N ASP A 295 14.08 6.94 28.26
CA ASP A 295 14.58 5.63 28.69
C ASP A 295 15.86 5.23 27.96
N LEU A 296 15.94 5.50 26.65
CA LEU A 296 17.15 5.25 25.86
C LEU A 296 18.31 6.11 26.37
N ASP A 297 18.11 7.40 26.61
CA ASP A 297 19.14 8.30 27.14
C ASP A 297 19.62 7.86 28.52
N SER A 298 18.68 7.41 29.38
CA SER A 298 19.01 6.84 30.69
C SER A 298 19.87 5.57 30.55
N LYS A 299 19.45 4.62 29.70
CA LYS A 299 20.19 3.38 29.44
C LYS A 299 21.55 3.62 28.78
N LEU A 300 21.64 4.59 27.87
CA LEU A 300 22.89 4.98 27.21
C LEU A 300 23.86 5.58 28.23
N SER A 301 23.38 6.45 29.13
CA SER A 301 24.17 7.02 30.22
C SER A 301 24.63 5.97 31.24
N GLN A 302 23.79 4.96 31.50
CA GLN A 302 24.09 3.83 32.38
C GLN A 302 24.93 2.74 31.72
N SER A 303 25.08 2.78 30.39
CA SER A 303 25.81 1.78 29.63
C SER A 303 27.29 1.74 30.03
N SER A 304 27.79 0.54 30.36
CA SER A 304 29.17 0.31 30.79
C SER A 304 30.21 0.92 29.83
N PRO A 305 30.10 0.77 28.49
CA PRO A 305 30.96 1.48 27.53
C PRO A 305 31.00 3.01 27.72
N VAL A 306 29.85 3.66 27.89
CA VAL A 306 29.74 5.12 28.04
C VAL A 306 30.32 5.56 29.39
N GLN A 307 30.04 4.81 30.45
CA GLN A 307 30.63 5.07 31.77
C GLN A 307 32.15 4.90 31.75
N ASN A 308 32.66 3.87 31.08
CA ASN A 308 34.10 3.62 30.94
C ASN A 308 34.78 4.74 30.14
N LEU A 309 34.19 5.17 29.02
CA LEU A 309 34.64 6.32 28.25
C LEU A 309 34.64 7.61 29.08
N LYS A 310 33.59 7.85 29.85
CA LYS A 310 33.49 9.02 30.74
C LYS A 310 34.58 9.00 31.81
N ARG A 311 34.87 7.85 32.43
CA ARG A 311 35.97 7.70 33.39
C ARG A 311 37.33 7.96 32.72
N MET A 312 37.59 7.35 31.56
CA MET A 312 38.84 7.57 30.81
C MET A 312 39.04 9.04 30.41
N LEU A 313 37.97 9.73 29.98
CA LEU A 313 38.01 11.16 29.63
C LEU A 313 38.33 12.04 30.85
N VAL A 314 37.72 11.76 32.00
CA VAL A 314 38.00 12.48 33.25
C VAL A 314 39.46 12.29 33.66
N GLU A 315 39.97 11.07 33.56
CA GLU A 315 41.36 10.74 33.90
C GLU A 315 42.36 11.39 32.94
N ARG A 316 42.12 11.31 31.63
CA ARG A 316 42.92 12.01 30.60
C ARG A 316 42.90 13.52 30.80
N ASN A 317 41.75 14.11 31.13
CA ASN A 317 41.66 15.55 31.41
C ASN A 317 42.43 15.94 32.67
N LYS A 318 42.46 15.08 33.69
CA LYS A 318 43.27 15.29 34.89
C LYS A 318 44.77 15.24 34.54
N GLN A 319 45.20 14.24 33.77
CA GLN A 319 46.57 14.14 33.28
C GLN A 319 46.97 15.36 32.45
N TYR A 320 46.11 15.80 31.53
CA TYR A 320 46.33 16.98 30.72
C TYR A 320 46.47 18.24 31.57
N LYS A 321 45.64 18.42 32.60
CA LYS A 321 45.77 19.55 33.56
C LYS A 321 47.10 19.51 34.32
N THR A 322 47.54 18.32 34.77
CA THR A 322 48.83 18.17 35.45
C THR A 322 49.99 18.50 34.53
N LEU A 323 50.01 17.95 33.32
CA LEU A 323 51.01 18.26 32.30
C LEU A 323 51.02 19.75 31.92
N LYS A 324 49.83 20.36 31.79
CA LYS A 324 49.68 21.80 31.55
C LYS A 324 50.33 22.62 32.67
N ALA A 325 50.12 22.23 33.93
CA ALA A 325 50.71 22.89 35.08
C ALA A 325 52.24 22.70 35.14
N GLU A 326 52.75 21.51 34.81
CA GLU A 326 54.18 21.24 34.73
C GLU A 326 54.86 22.04 33.61
N ILE A 327 54.26 22.09 32.42
CA ILE A 327 54.78 22.87 31.30
C ILE A 327 54.85 24.36 31.68
N LEU A 328 53.82 24.91 32.31
CA LEU A 328 53.83 26.30 32.77
C LEU A 328 54.87 26.56 33.87
N LYS A 329 55.19 25.56 34.69
CA LYS A 329 56.25 25.66 35.70
C LYS A 329 57.64 25.83 35.07
N TYR A 330 57.90 25.13 33.96
CA TYR A 330 59.20 25.18 33.26
C TYR A 330 59.25 26.24 32.15
N ASN A 331 58.10 26.64 31.60
CA ASN A 331 58.00 27.63 30.54
C ASN A 331 56.75 28.52 30.73
N PRO A 332 56.87 29.59 31.55
CA PRO A 332 55.73 30.43 31.92
C PRO A 332 55.06 31.16 30.75
N ASN A 333 55.80 31.39 29.66
CA ASN A 333 55.31 32.11 28.48
C ASN A 333 54.68 31.18 27.42
N TYR A 334 54.53 29.89 27.73
CA TYR A 334 53.95 28.92 26.79
C TYR A 334 52.43 29.10 26.67
N VAL A 335 51.93 29.29 25.44
CA VAL A 335 50.51 29.47 25.14
C VAL A 335 49.93 28.17 24.56
N PHE A 336 48.92 27.62 25.22
CA PHE A 336 48.20 26.45 24.72
C PHE A 336 47.15 26.88 23.70
N GLN A 337 47.16 26.28 22.50
CA GLN A 337 46.09 26.43 21.52
C GLN A 337 44.90 25.54 21.91
N ASN A 338 43.69 26.07 21.77
CA ASN A 338 42.43 25.38 22.12
C ASN A 338 42.06 24.30 21.11
#